data_AF-A0A951GRY3-F1
#
_entry.id   AF-A0A951GRY3-F1
#
_cell.length_a   1.000
_cell.length_b   1.000
_cell.length_c   1.000
_cell.angle_alpha   90.00
_cell.angle_beta   90.00
_cell.angle_gamma   90.00
#
_symmetry.space_group_name_H-M   'P 1'
#
loop_
_entity.id
_entity.type
_entity.pdbx_description
1 polymer ?
#
loop_
_entity_poly.entity_id
_entity_poly.type
_entity_poly.pdbx_seq_one_letter_code
_entity_poly.pdbx_strand_id
1 'polypeptide(L)'
;MALIVGLLPARAEAHTALQSMGSFWAGVAHLLTSFDQVGFLLGLAIWTRFHEQRLDALVIAAAFVAVNAGAFIGAAFVQPNTFDLTGPLAALLIIVGAAGAARLRTGAAALIGVTAIGGAMAGSVAADAAAGFTLALFAAGGGLAASAVLSYGLLAMRRVEVEWGYIALRAGSSWVAAIGLMVLALAIARHFGRV
;
A
#
# COMPACT_ATOMS: atom_id res chain seq x y z
N MET A 1 18.57 17.97 29.50
CA MET A 1 18.77 16.55 29.10
C MET A 1 17.49 15.83 28.61
N ALA A 2 16.39 16.53 28.31
CA ALA A 2 15.15 15.90 27.81
C ALA A 2 15.04 15.82 26.28
N LEU A 3 15.90 16.54 25.54
CA LEU A 3 15.79 16.67 24.08
C LEU A 3 16.49 15.57 23.27
N ILE A 4 17.32 14.74 23.92
CA ILE A 4 18.11 13.69 23.24
C ILE A 4 17.33 12.36 23.13
N VAL A 5 16.31 12.16 23.98
CA VAL A 5 15.49 10.93 23.99
C VAL A 5 14.56 10.85 22.76
N GLY A 6 14.22 11.99 22.13
CA GLY A 6 13.36 12.02 20.94
C GLY A 6 14.04 11.65 19.62
N LEU A 7 15.36 11.40 19.61
CA LEU A 7 16.14 11.07 18.41
C LEU A 7 16.73 9.66 18.43
N LEU A 8 16.52 8.90 19.53
CA LEU A 8 16.90 7.49 19.55
C LEU A 8 15.87 6.69 18.75
N PRO A 9 16.29 5.84 17.80
CA PRO A 9 15.37 5.10 16.98
C PRO A 9 14.55 4.16 17.86
N ALA A 10 13.23 4.41 17.96
CA ALA A 10 12.23 3.56 18.60
C ALA A 10 12.07 2.17 17.94
N ARG A 11 13.10 1.70 17.22
CA ARG A 11 13.13 0.43 16.50
C ARG A 11 13.09 -0.78 17.43
N ALA A 12 13.55 -0.63 18.68
CA ALA A 12 13.59 -1.75 19.63
C ALA A 12 12.23 -2.08 20.27
N GLU A 13 11.41 -1.07 20.60
CA GLU A 13 10.14 -1.30 21.32
C GLU A 13 8.95 -1.60 20.40
N ALA A 14 8.95 -1.07 19.17
CA ALA A 14 7.87 -1.33 18.22
C ALA A 14 7.75 -2.83 17.87
N HIS A 15 8.88 -3.54 17.78
CA HIS A 15 8.89 -4.95 17.45
C HIS A 15 8.30 -5.82 18.57
N THR A 16 8.60 -5.50 19.84
CA THR A 16 8.04 -6.21 21.00
C THR A 16 6.55 -5.93 21.19
N ALA A 17 6.11 -4.69 20.95
CA ALA A 17 4.69 -4.34 21.03
C ALA A 17 3.87 -5.11 19.98
N LEU A 18 4.34 -5.14 18.72
CA LEU A 18 3.70 -5.89 17.63
C LEU A 18 3.62 -7.39 17.88
N GLN A 19 4.67 -8.00 18.44
CA GLN A 19 4.67 -9.43 18.76
C GLN A 19 3.63 -9.81 19.82
N SER A 20 3.32 -8.92 20.76
CA SER A 20 2.32 -9.17 21.81
C SER A 20 0.87 -9.03 21.34
N MET A 21 0.62 -8.35 20.22
CA MET A 21 -0.73 -8.14 19.68
C MET A 21 -1.28 -9.36 18.91
N GLY A 22 -0.42 -10.35 18.61
CA GLY A 22 -0.79 -11.56 17.87
C GLY A 22 -0.76 -11.41 16.34
N SER A 23 -0.71 -12.54 15.62
CA SER A 23 -0.45 -12.63 14.18
C SER A 23 -1.39 -11.76 13.33
N PHE A 24 -2.68 -11.71 13.67
CA PHE A 24 -3.68 -10.93 12.94
C PHE A 24 -3.41 -9.42 13.01
N TRP A 25 -3.27 -8.89 14.23
CA TRP A 25 -3.02 -7.47 14.44
C TRP A 25 -1.65 -7.03 13.95
N ALA A 26 -0.65 -7.93 13.98
CA ALA A 26 0.63 -7.69 13.33
C ALA A 26 0.49 -7.44 11.82
N GLY A 27 -0.33 -8.23 11.13
CA GLY A 27 -0.63 -8.02 9.70
C GLY A 27 -1.34 -6.69 9.43
N VAL A 28 -2.33 -6.35 10.26
CA VAL A 28 -3.03 -5.05 10.19
C VAL A 28 -2.04 -3.90 10.35
N ALA A 29 -1.24 -3.93 11.42
CA ALA A 29 -0.31 -2.88 11.75
C ALA A 29 0.83 -2.76 10.72
N HIS A 30 1.32 -3.88 10.18
CA HIS A 30 2.31 -3.85 9.11
C HIS A 30 1.81 -3.06 7.90
N LEU A 31 0.59 -3.34 7.43
CA LEU A 31 0.04 -2.59 6.30
C LEU A 31 -0.16 -1.10 6.63
N LEU A 32 -0.70 -0.79 7.80
CA LEU A 32 -1.00 0.60 8.20
C LEU A 32 0.24 1.45 8.49
N THR A 33 1.38 0.82 8.76
CA THR A 33 2.66 1.51 9.01
C THR A 33 3.57 1.53 7.78
N SER A 34 3.29 0.69 6.77
CA SER A 34 3.96 0.71 5.47
C SER A 34 3.42 1.85 4.61
N PHE A 35 4.11 2.99 4.65
CA PHE A 35 3.68 4.23 4.01
C PHE A 35 3.50 4.11 2.49
N ASP A 36 4.30 3.29 1.83
CA ASP A 36 4.17 2.94 0.41
C ASP A 36 2.89 2.16 0.11
N GLN A 37 2.55 1.17 0.94
CA GLN A 37 1.32 0.38 0.81
C GLN A 37 0.08 1.25 1.06
N VAL A 38 0.08 2.06 2.13
CA VAL A 38 -1.02 3.00 2.41
C VAL A 38 -1.14 4.04 1.30
N GLY A 39 -0.02 4.60 0.85
CA GLY A 39 0.02 5.58 -0.25
C GLY A 39 -0.56 5.00 -1.55
N PHE A 40 -0.22 3.77 -1.89
CA PHE A 40 -0.79 3.05 -3.03
C PHE A 40 -2.31 2.89 -2.92
N LEU A 41 -2.80 2.41 -1.77
CA LEU A 41 -4.23 2.20 -1.55
C LEU A 41 -5.02 3.51 -1.57
N LEU A 42 -4.48 4.59 -0.98
CA LEU A 42 -5.09 5.91 -1.04
C LEU A 42 -5.12 6.46 -2.47
N GLY A 43 -4.03 6.30 -3.22
CA GLY A 43 -3.98 6.64 -4.64
C GLY A 43 -5.03 5.88 -5.45
N LEU A 44 -5.19 4.57 -5.18
CA LEU A 44 -6.21 3.75 -5.81
C LEU A 44 -7.62 4.22 -5.47
N ALA A 45 -7.88 4.59 -4.22
CA ALA A 45 -9.18 5.11 -3.81
C ALA A 45 -9.52 6.41 -4.55
N ILE A 46 -8.56 7.33 -4.67
CA ILE A 46 -8.76 8.58 -5.42
C ILE A 46 -8.97 8.29 -6.91
N TRP A 47 -8.17 7.41 -7.52
CA TRP A 47 -8.29 7.10 -8.94
C TRP A 47 -9.62 6.37 -9.26
N THR A 48 -10.03 5.45 -8.41
CA THR A 48 -11.29 4.69 -8.53
C THR A 48 -12.51 5.61 -8.42
N ARG A 49 -12.44 6.73 -7.66
CA ARG A 49 -13.54 7.72 -7.60
C ARG A 49 -13.92 8.29 -8.97
N PHE A 50 -13.00 8.35 -9.93
CA PHE A 50 -13.31 8.81 -11.30
C PHE A 50 -14.00 7.75 -12.17
N HIS A 51 -14.19 6.55 -11.64
CA HIS A 51 -14.91 5.45 -12.28
C HIS A 51 -16.30 5.26 -11.66
N GLU A 52 -17.08 4.38 -12.29
CA GLU A 52 -18.44 4.04 -11.87
C GLU A 52 -18.44 3.38 -10.49
N GLN A 53 -19.42 3.73 -9.65
CA GLN A 53 -19.53 3.24 -8.26
C GLN A 53 -19.64 1.71 -8.15
N ARG A 54 -20.19 1.04 -9.18
CA ARG A 54 -20.26 -0.44 -9.21
C ARG A 54 -18.89 -1.12 -9.17
N LEU A 55 -17.82 -0.42 -9.54
CA LEU A 55 -16.46 -0.94 -9.49
C LEU A 55 -15.84 -0.88 -8.08
N ASP A 56 -16.40 -0.09 -7.16
CA ASP A 56 -15.84 0.10 -5.82
C ASP A 56 -15.71 -1.24 -5.09
N ALA A 57 -16.78 -2.04 -5.09
CA ALA A 57 -16.78 -3.38 -4.47
C ALA A 57 -15.77 -4.34 -5.13
N LEU A 58 -15.64 -4.28 -6.46
CA LEU A 58 -14.70 -5.12 -7.21
C LEU A 58 -13.25 -4.76 -6.90
N VAL A 59 -12.92 -3.46 -6.79
CA VAL A 59 -11.59 -2.99 -6.42
C VAL A 59 -11.25 -3.39 -4.98
N ILE A 60 -12.19 -3.22 -4.04
CA ILE A 60 -11.99 -3.63 -2.64
C ILE A 60 -11.76 -5.14 -2.53
N ALA A 61 -12.58 -5.94 -3.22
CA ALA A 61 -12.44 -7.40 -3.23
C ALA A 61 -11.15 -7.85 -3.91
N ALA A 62 -10.78 -7.22 -5.04
CA ALA A 62 -9.54 -7.51 -5.74
C ALA A 62 -8.32 -7.20 -4.85
N ALA A 63 -8.32 -6.07 -4.14
CA ALA A 63 -7.25 -5.74 -3.21
C ALA A 63 -7.18 -6.74 -2.05
N PHE A 64 -8.31 -7.11 -1.45
CA PHE A 64 -8.37 -8.12 -0.39
C PHE A 64 -7.72 -9.44 -0.83
N VAL A 65 -8.21 -9.99 -1.95
CA VAL A 65 -7.78 -11.28 -2.46
C VAL A 65 -6.31 -11.21 -2.88
N ALA A 66 -5.91 -10.15 -3.56
CA ALA A 66 -4.55 -9.98 -4.04
C ALA A 66 -3.53 -9.83 -2.91
N VAL A 67 -3.82 -9.04 -1.87
CA VAL A 67 -2.93 -8.91 -0.70
C VAL A 67 -2.72 -10.26 -0.01
N ASN A 68 -3.81 -11.01 0.20
CA ASN A 68 -3.71 -12.35 0.78
C ASN A 68 -2.89 -13.28 -0.12
N ALA A 69 -3.23 -13.36 -1.41
CA ALA A 69 -2.52 -14.20 -2.37
C ALA A 69 -1.03 -13.83 -2.46
N GLY A 70 -0.73 -12.54 -2.49
CA GLY A 70 0.63 -11.99 -2.44
C GLY A 70 1.40 -12.48 -1.23
N ALA A 71 0.83 -12.43 -0.02
CA ALA A 71 1.50 -12.91 1.18
C ALA A 71 1.88 -14.40 1.10
N PHE A 72 0.99 -15.25 0.58
CA PHE A 72 1.28 -16.67 0.37
C PHE A 72 2.30 -16.91 -0.75
N ILE A 73 2.21 -16.17 -1.85
CA ILE A 73 3.19 -16.25 -2.96
C ILE A 73 4.57 -15.79 -2.47
N GLY A 74 4.64 -14.67 -1.74
CA GLY A 74 5.85 -14.15 -1.11
C GLY A 74 6.50 -15.19 -0.22
N ALA A 75 5.74 -15.75 0.72
CA ALA A 75 6.25 -16.77 1.64
C ALA A 75 6.73 -18.06 0.93
N ALA A 76 6.13 -18.42 -0.21
CA ALA A 76 6.48 -19.64 -0.94
C ALA A 76 7.66 -19.47 -1.90
N PHE A 77 7.85 -18.29 -2.51
CA PHE A 77 8.76 -18.09 -3.63
C PHE A 77 9.78 -16.97 -3.45
N VAL A 78 9.51 -16.01 -2.56
CA VAL A 78 10.44 -14.92 -2.27
C VAL A 78 11.27 -15.38 -1.07
N GLN A 79 12.43 -15.96 -1.36
CA GLN A 79 13.45 -16.11 -0.33
C GLN A 79 13.92 -14.72 0.10
N PRO A 80 14.28 -14.52 1.38
CA PRO A 80 14.88 -13.26 1.80
C PRO A 80 16.09 -12.96 0.90
N ASN A 81 16.01 -11.85 0.15
CA ASN A 81 17.00 -11.31 -0.79
C ASN A 81 16.99 -11.74 -2.27
N THR A 82 16.03 -12.53 -2.79
CA THR A 82 16.05 -12.88 -4.23
C THR A 82 15.31 -11.89 -5.15
N PHE A 83 14.27 -11.21 -4.67
CA PHE A 83 13.49 -10.26 -5.48
C PHE A 83 13.15 -8.98 -4.73
N ASP A 84 13.79 -7.86 -5.11
CA ASP A 84 13.44 -6.54 -4.59
C ASP A 84 12.21 -5.98 -5.33
N LEU A 85 11.05 -6.04 -4.68
CA LEU A 85 9.78 -5.50 -5.19
C LEU A 85 9.59 -4.01 -4.90
N THR A 86 10.53 -3.36 -4.21
CA THR A 86 10.44 -1.93 -3.86
C THR A 86 10.32 -1.05 -5.11
N GLY A 87 11.18 -1.29 -6.11
CA GLY A 87 11.16 -0.54 -7.38
C GLY A 87 9.85 -0.73 -8.17
N PRO A 88 9.42 -1.98 -8.43
CA PRO A 88 8.12 -2.25 -9.06
C PRO A 88 6.92 -1.65 -8.33
N LEU A 89 6.85 -1.77 -7.00
CA LEU A 89 5.76 -1.17 -6.22
C LEU A 89 5.78 0.36 -6.32
N ALA A 90 6.97 0.97 -6.25
CA ALA A 90 7.12 2.41 -6.46
C ALA A 90 6.65 2.86 -7.85
N ALA A 91 6.91 2.08 -8.90
CA ALA A 91 6.38 2.34 -10.24
C ALA A 91 4.85 2.31 -10.28
N LEU A 92 4.22 1.38 -9.55
CA LEU A 92 2.75 1.35 -9.43
C LEU A 92 2.21 2.57 -8.67
N LEU A 93 2.86 3.03 -7.60
CA LEU A 93 2.48 4.28 -6.93
C LEU A 93 2.53 5.47 -7.91
N ILE A 94 3.57 5.55 -8.74
CA ILE A 94 3.70 6.59 -9.76
C ILE A 94 2.53 6.52 -10.75
N ILE A 95 2.25 5.33 -11.30
CA ILE A 95 1.19 5.11 -12.27
C ILE A 95 -0.18 5.49 -11.68
N VAL A 96 -0.49 4.99 -10.49
CA VAL A 96 -1.78 5.25 -9.82
C VAL A 96 -1.93 6.73 -9.46
N GLY A 97 -0.88 7.34 -8.88
CA GLY A 97 -0.90 8.76 -8.54
C GLY A 97 -1.02 9.66 -9.76
N ALA A 98 -0.29 9.36 -10.84
CA ALA A 98 -0.38 10.10 -12.10
C ALA A 98 -1.77 9.93 -12.75
N ALA A 99 -2.32 8.72 -12.77
CA ALA A 99 -3.64 8.45 -13.32
C ALA A 99 -4.74 9.14 -12.52
N GLY A 100 -4.66 9.15 -11.18
CA GLY A 100 -5.54 9.91 -10.30
C GLY A 100 -5.42 11.42 -10.53
N ALA A 101 -4.20 11.95 -10.66
CA ALA A 101 -3.97 13.37 -10.88
C ALA A 101 -4.49 13.84 -12.25
N ALA A 102 -4.29 13.05 -13.29
CA ALA A 102 -4.82 13.30 -14.63
C ALA A 102 -6.30 12.92 -14.78
N ARG A 103 -6.94 12.37 -13.73
CA ARG A 103 -8.33 11.89 -13.72
C ARG A 103 -8.63 10.92 -14.85
N LEU A 104 -7.67 10.04 -15.15
CA LEU A 104 -7.79 9.10 -16.26
C LEU A 104 -8.92 8.11 -15.97
N ARG A 105 -9.83 7.97 -16.93
CA ARG A 105 -10.88 6.95 -16.91
C ARG A 105 -10.44 5.82 -17.82
N THR A 106 -9.99 4.72 -17.22
CA THR A 106 -9.57 3.53 -17.96
C THR A 106 -10.69 2.50 -17.97
N GLY A 107 -10.50 1.41 -18.72
CA GLY A 107 -11.42 0.28 -18.64
C GLY A 107 -11.33 -0.41 -17.27
N ALA A 108 -12.45 -0.99 -16.81
CA ALA A 108 -12.52 -1.68 -15.52
C ALA A 108 -11.42 -2.75 -15.35
N ALA A 109 -11.08 -3.47 -16.42
CA ALA A 109 -10.02 -4.47 -16.41
C ALA A 109 -8.65 -3.88 -16.05
N ALA A 110 -8.31 -2.67 -16.51
CA ALA A 110 -7.04 -2.03 -16.18
C ALA A 110 -7.00 -1.62 -14.70
N LEU A 111 -8.09 -1.04 -14.19
CA LEU A 111 -8.19 -0.65 -12.77
C LEU A 111 -8.09 -1.88 -11.85
N ILE A 112 -8.84 -2.94 -12.14
CA ILE A 112 -8.81 -4.19 -11.37
C ILE A 112 -7.43 -4.86 -11.50
N GLY A 113 -6.84 -4.86 -12.70
CA GLY A 113 -5.51 -5.41 -12.94
C GLY A 113 -4.42 -4.70 -12.13
N VAL A 114 -4.39 -3.36 -12.14
CA VAL A 114 -3.45 -2.59 -11.31
C VAL A 114 -3.67 -2.83 -9.83
N THR A 115 -4.93 -2.92 -9.40
CA THR A 115 -5.29 -3.24 -8.01
C THR A 115 -4.77 -4.63 -7.61
N ALA A 116 -4.97 -5.63 -8.47
CA ALA A 116 -4.53 -7.00 -8.21
C ALA A 116 -3.00 -7.12 -8.18
N ILE A 117 -2.30 -6.48 -9.13
CA ILE A 117 -0.84 -6.52 -9.18
C ILE A 117 -0.26 -5.82 -7.95
N GLY A 118 -0.71 -4.61 -7.63
CA GLY A 118 -0.20 -3.85 -6.49
C GLY A 118 -0.55 -4.50 -5.15
N GLY A 119 -1.77 -5.05 -5.01
CA GLY A 119 -2.15 -5.84 -3.85
C GLY A 119 -1.26 -7.06 -3.67
N ALA A 120 -1.01 -7.83 -4.74
CA ALA A 120 -0.13 -9.00 -4.70
C ALA A 120 1.31 -8.61 -4.34
N MET A 121 1.84 -7.53 -4.91
CA MET A 121 3.17 -7.03 -4.54
C MET A 121 3.25 -6.60 -3.08
N ALA A 122 2.26 -5.85 -2.58
CA ALA A 122 2.22 -5.42 -1.18
C ALA A 122 2.16 -6.63 -0.23
N GLY A 123 1.33 -7.62 -0.54
CA GLY A 123 1.28 -8.88 0.20
C GLY A 123 2.62 -9.63 0.19
N SER A 124 3.24 -9.76 -0.98
CA SER A 124 4.53 -10.45 -1.13
C SER A 124 5.65 -9.77 -0.33
N VAL A 125 5.72 -8.43 -0.36
CA VAL A 125 6.68 -7.65 0.43
C VAL A 125 6.44 -7.83 1.93
N ALA A 126 5.17 -7.94 2.35
CA ALA A 126 4.81 -8.14 3.74
C ALA A 126 5.11 -9.56 4.27
N ALA A 127 5.39 -10.54 3.39
CA ALA A 127 5.63 -11.92 3.79
C ALA A 127 6.87 -12.06 4.70
N ASP A 128 7.92 -11.28 4.46
CA ASP A 128 9.13 -11.26 5.30
C ASP A 128 8.81 -10.80 6.74
N ALA A 129 7.88 -9.86 6.88
CA ALA A 129 7.40 -9.37 8.18
C ALA A 129 6.50 -10.38 8.91
N ALA A 130 6.05 -11.45 8.25
CA ALA A 130 5.28 -12.53 8.85
C ALA A 130 6.16 -13.57 9.56
N ALA A 131 7.49 -13.44 9.53
CA ALA A 131 8.41 -14.35 10.22
C ALA A 131 8.08 -14.41 11.73
N GLY A 132 7.84 -15.62 12.24
CA GLY A 132 7.45 -15.84 13.64
C GLY A 132 5.94 -15.70 13.91
N PHE A 133 5.12 -15.39 12.89
CA PHE A 133 3.66 -15.33 12.99
C PHE A 133 2.98 -16.44 12.19
N THR A 134 1.70 -16.67 12.46
CA THR A 134 0.85 -17.51 11.62
C THR A 134 0.53 -16.76 10.33
N LEU A 135 1.13 -17.18 9.22
CA LEU A 135 1.00 -16.52 7.91
C LEU A 135 -0.47 -16.29 7.51
N ALA A 136 -1.35 -17.26 7.71
CA ALA A 136 -2.77 -17.12 7.35
C ALA A 136 -3.48 -16.00 8.12
N LEU A 137 -3.21 -15.87 9.43
CA LEU A 137 -3.80 -14.80 10.24
C LEU A 137 -3.18 -13.44 9.92
N PHE A 138 -1.86 -13.41 9.71
CA PHE A 138 -1.16 -12.20 9.29
C PHE A 138 -1.68 -11.69 7.94
N ALA A 139 -1.78 -12.57 6.94
CA ALA A 139 -2.33 -12.26 5.63
C ALA A 139 -3.79 -11.79 5.72
N ALA A 140 -4.63 -12.46 6.51
CA ALA A 140 -6.01 -12.05 6.72
C ALA A 140 -6.11 -10.64 7.35
N GLY A 141 -5.25 -10.34 8.33
CA GLY A 141 -5.16 -9.01 8.94
C GLY A 141 -4.74 -7.94 7.95
N GLY A 142 -3.67 -8.18 7.18
CA GLY A 142 -3.22 -7.28 6.11
C GLY A 142 -4.29 -7.06 5.04
N GLY A 143 -4.92 -8.14 4.57
CA GLY A 143 -6.00 -8.07 3.59
C GLY A 143 -7.19 -7.25 4.09
N LEU A 144 -7.65 -7.48 5.32
CA LEU A 144 -8.73 -6.69 5.91
C LEU A 144 -8.35 -5.23 6.09
N ALA A 145 -7.11 -4.93 6.50
CA ALA A 145 -6.62 -3.58 6.60
C ALA A 145 -6.60 -2.88 5.23
N ALA A 146 -6.15 -3.57 4.18
CA ALA A 146 -6.17 -3.04 2.81
C ALA A 146 -7.59 -2.69 2.36
N SER A 147 -8.54 -3.62 2.56
CA SER A 147 -9.95 -3.41 2.25
C SER A 147 -10.56 -2.28 3.06
N ALA A 148 -10.23 -2.16 4.34
CA ALA A 148 -10.72 -1.09 5.20
C ALA A 148 -10.20 0.28 4.71
N VAL A 149 -8.89 0.41 4.44
CA VAL A 149 -8.29 1.64 3.91
C VAL A 149 -8.96 2.04 2.59
N LEU A 150 -9.14 1.10 1.65
CA LEU A 150 -9.85 1.38 0.40
C LEU A 150 -11.31 1.75 0.61
N SER A 151 -12.04 1.03 1.46
CA SER A 151 -13.46 1.28 1.71
C SER A 151 -13.69 2.67 2.32
N TYR A 152 -12.95 3.02 3.36
CA TYR A 152 -13.02 4.33 4.00
C TYR A 152 -12.49 5.44 3.09
N GLY A 153 -11.40 5.18 2.36
CA GLY A 153 -10.86 6.09 1.36
C GLY A 153 -11.89 6.42 0.29
N LEU A 154 -12.49 5.40 -0.33
CA LEU A 154 -13.54 5.56 -1.34
C LEU A 154 -14.75 6.30 -0.78
N LEU A 155 -15.24 5.93 0.41
CA LEU A 155 -16.34 6.64 1.06
C LEU A 155 -16.02 8.14 1.24
N ALA A 156 -14.81 8.45 1.71
CA ALA A 156 -14.35 9.82 1.88
C ALA A 156 -14.29 10.56 0.54
N MET A 157 -13.62 9.99 -0.48
CA MET A 157 -13.49 10.62 -1.80
C MET A 157 -14.84 10.76 -2.51
N ARG A 158 -15.79 9.86 -2.23
CA ARG A 158 -17.15 9.90 -2.80
C ARG A 158 -17.99 11.05 -2.24
N ARG A 159 -17.73 11.48 -1.02
CA ARG A 159 -18.39 12.63 -0.35
C ARG A 159 -17.80 13.99 -0.75
N VAL A 160 -16.71 14.00 -1.51
CA VAL A 160 -16.12 15.23 -2.03
C VAL A 160 -16.97 15.70 -3.22
N GLU A 161 -17.86 16.66 -2.97
CA GLU A 161 -18.79 17.23 -3.96
C GLU A 161 -18.51 18.70 -4.29
N VAL A 162 -17.68 19.38 -3.49
CA VAL A 162 -17.31 20.79 -3.69
C VAL A 162 -16.24 20.94 -4.78
N GLU A 163 -16.26 22.06 -5.52
CA GLU A 163 -15.35 22.33 -6.64
C GLU A 163 -13.87 22.23 -6.23
N TRP A 164 -13.50 22.84 -5.09
CA TRP A 164 -12.17 22.73 -4.48
C TRP A 164 -11.75 21.31 -4.16
N GLY A 165 -12.74 20.45 -3.90
CA GLY A 165 -12.55 19.04 -3.63
C GLY A 165 -11.84 18.32 -4.77
N TYR A 166 -12.20 18.61 -6.02
CA TYR A 166 -11.55 18.00 -7.18
C TYR A 166 -10.10 18.46 -7.38
N ILE A 167 -9.76 19.66 -6.91
CA ILE A 167 -8.38 20.17 -6.88
C ILE A 167 -7.60 19.43 -5.80
N ALA A 168 -8.18 19.28 -4.61
CA ALA A 168 -7.57 18.53 -3.50
C ALA A 168 -7.30 17.06 -3.88
N LEU A 169 -8.25 16.39 -4.54
CA LEU A 169 -8.06 15.01 -5.03
C LEU A 169 -6.91 14.91 -6.04
N ARG A 170 -6.81 15.87 -6.96
CA ARG A 170 -5.72 15.92 -7.94
C ARG A 170 -4.37 16.15 -7.26
N ALA A 171 -4.30 17.09 -6.32
CA ALA A 171 -3.10 17.39 -5.56
C ALA A 171 -2.67 16.18 -4.72
N GLY A 172 -3.59 15.56 -3.99
CA GLY A 172 -3.34 14.34 -3.22
C GLY A 172 -2.82 13.19 -4.10
N SER A 173 -3.39 12.99 -5.27
CA SER A 173 -2.90 11.98 -6.23
C SER A 173 -1.48 12.28 -6.73
N SER A 174 -1.17 13.56 -6.96
CA SER A 174 0.19 13.96 -7.37
C SER A 174 1.23 13.73 -6.27
N TRP A 175 0.84 13.85 -4.99
CA TRP A 175 1.70 13.50 -3.86
C TRP A 175 1.98 12.01 -3.79
N VAL A 176 0.98 11.16 -4.06
CA VAL A 176 1.19 9.70 -4.18
C VAL A 176 2.21 9.38 -5.28
N ALA A 177 2.11 10.04 -6.44
CA ALA A 177 3.10 9.86 -7.50
C ALA A 177 4.50 10.33 -7.10
N ALA A 178 4.59 11.47 -6.41
CA ALA A 178 5.86 12.00 -5.90
C ALA A 178 6.50 11.06 -4.87
N ILE A 179 5.72 10.46 -3.97
CA ILE A 179 6.18 9.43 -3.03
C ILE A 179 6.77 8.24 -3.79
N GLY A 180 6.06 7.74 -4.81
CA GLY A 180 6.56 6.68 -5.67
C GLY A 180 7.89 7.06 -6.35
N LEU A 181 8.03 8.29 -6.87
CA LEU A 181 9.29 8.77 -7.45
C LEU A 181 10.44 8.80 -6.42
N MET A 182 10.18 9.26 -5.20
CA MET A 182 11.17 9.29 -4.13
C MET A 182 11.62 7.88 -3.74
N VAL A 183 10.68 6.94 -3.58
CA VAL A 183 10.99 5.53 -3.26
C VAL A 183 11.77 4.88 -4.41
N LEU A 184 11.36 5.11 -5.66
CA LEU A 184 12.06 4.60 -6.84
C LEU A 184 13.49 5.14 -6.93
N ALA A 185 13.69 6.44 -6.71
CA ALA A 185 15.01 7.06 -6.70
C ALA A 185 15.92 6.43 -5.63
N LEU A 186 15.40 6.16 -4.43
CA LEU A 186 16.14 5.48 -3.37
C LEU A 186 16.46 4.02 -3.71
N ALA A 187 15.54 3.29 -4.35
CA ALA A 187 15.78 1.92 -4.79
C ALA A 187 16.89 1.88 -5.86
N ILE A 188 16.87 2.80 -6.82
CA ILE A 188 17.90 2.94 -7.85
C ILE A 188 19.26 3.30 -7.21
N ALA A 189 19.28 4.25 -6.28
CA ALA A 189 20.51 4.66 -5.61
C ALA A 189 21.16 3.50 -4.83
N ARG A 190 20.36 2.67 -4.14
CA ARG A 190 20.81 1.43 -3.48
C ARG A 190 21.39 0.44 -4.49
N HIS A 191 20.75 0.25 -5.64
CA HIS A 191 21.25 -0.65 -6.69
C HIS A 191 22.63 -0.23 -7.21
N PHE A 192 22.91 1.07 -7.28
CA PHE A 192 24.21 1.60 -7.69
C PHE A 192 25.21 1.82 -6.54
N GLY A 193 24.91 1.36 -5.31
CA GLY A 193 25.83 1.43 -4.17
C GLY A 193 26.10 2.87 -3.67
N ARG A 194 25.16 3.79 -3.85
CA ARG A 194 25.32 5.22 -3.48
C ARG A 194 24.68 5.60 -2.13
N VAL A 195 24.33 4.62 -1.29
CA VAL A 195 23.64 4.81 0.00
C VAL A 195 24.24 3.89 1.05
#